data_AF-X5ZKR2-F1
#
_entry.id   AF-X5ZKR2-F1
#
_cell.length_a   1.000
_cell.length_b   1.000
_cell.length_c   1.000
_cell.angle_alpha   90.00
_cell.angle_beta   90.00
_cell.angle_gamma   90.00
#
_symmetry.space_group_name_H-M   'P 1'
#
loop_
_entity.id
_entity.type
_entity.pdbx_description
1 polymer ?
#
loop_
_entity_poly.entity_id
_entity_poly.type
_entity_poly.pdbx_seq_one_letter_code
_entity_poly.pdbx_strand_id
1 'polypeptide(L)'
;MSSSTGGTQRRIPVASIDLNANGKTLSMAPNRLGHLVPTDAGVGIDAIRGLLAEQGYVWLKSMLPRRDVIDFRGWVFSYLADTGLLQPGSDPALGLAAAAGTFDRQLADRRLMALVRSTAYEGFCAQPLMARLMDAFVGGLSYLHKRKIMRFTQPGTTVATPAHYDLVYLRGGTSRIVTAWIPIGDVPVDMGGLVYLEGSHAIGLDMEARFARDNAGLSPQERISAYNRNMSEGGWVSKDLPDMAERFDTRWLIADFEAGDVVLHSPYMIHASTTNQSAEGRIRLSTDIRYQNVDDEIDARWGKHWSLDDML
;
A
#
# COMPACT_ATOMS: atom_id res chain seq x y z
N MET A 1 -27.70 -0.51 45.12
CA MET A 1 -26.73 0.31 44.36
C MET A 1 -25.47 -0.55 44.21
N SER A 2 -25.33 -1.27 43.09
CA SER A 2 -24.17 -2.12 42.82
C SER A 2 -23.32 -1.49 41.72
N SER A 3 -22.09 -1.18 42.09
CA SER A 3 -21.03 -0.63 41.25
C SER A 3 -20.55 -1.64 40.20
N SER A 4 -20.66 -1.27 38.92
CA SER A 4 -20.08 -2.02 37.80
C SER A 4 -18.60 -1.69 37.62
N THR A 5 -17.74 -2.67 37.83
CA THR A 5 -16.31 -2.61 37.50
C THR A 5 -16.11 -2.73 35.99
N GLY A 6 -15.71 -1.64 35.34
CA GLY A 6 -15.24 -1.64 33.96
C GLY A 6 -13.88 -2.33 33.85
N GLY A 7 -13.84 -3.51 33.26
CA GLY A 7 -12.61 -4.21 32.93
C GLY A 7 -11.92 -3.55 31.75
N THR A 8 -10.86 -2.78 32.01
CA THR A 8 -9.91 -2.36 30.98
C THR A 8 -9.15 -3.59 30.52
N GLN A 9 -9.42 -4.08 29.31
CA GLN A 9 -8.57 -5.09 28.68
C GLN A 9 -7.18 -4.46 28.48
N ARG A 10 -6.23 -4.82 29.34
CA ARG A 10 -4.81 -4.56 29.13
C ARG A 10 -4.40 -5.28 27.85
N ARG A 11 -4.12 -4.52 26.78
CA ARG A 11 -3.34 -5.02 25.65
C ARG A 11 -2.00 -5.50 26.19
N ILE A 12 -1.70 -6.79 26.00
CA ILE A 12 -0.38 -7.35 26.26
C ILE A 12 0.61 -6.60 25.34
N PRO A 13 1.73 -6.06 25.83
CA PRO A 13 2.72 -5.45 24.96
C PRO A 13 3.25 -6.55 24.04
N VAL A 14 2.96 -6.47 22.74
CA VAL A 14 3.68 -7.25 21.74
C VAL A 14 5.15 -6.88 21.92
N ALA A 15 6.02 -7.87 22.13
CA ALA A 15 7.45 -7.64 22.20
C ALA A 15 7.87 -6.77 21.01
N SER A 16 8.67 -5.74 21.25
CA SER A 16 9.12 -4.83 20.18
C SER A 16 9.92 -5.60 19.16
N ILE A 17 9.27 -5.99 18.06
CA ILE A 17 9.94 -6.63 16.92
C ILE A 17 10.66 -5.52 16.16
N ASP A 18 11.95 -5.70 15.95
CA ASP A 18 12.73 -4.82 15.09
C ASP A 18 12.16 -4.88 13.67
N LEU A 19 11.79 -3.73 13.13
CA LEU A 19 11.27 -3.64 11.77
C LEU A 19 12.41 -3.45 10.79
N ASN A 20 12.45 -4.26 9.74
CA ASN A 20 13.52 -4.26 8.76
C ASN A 20 13.01 -3.88 7.37
N ALA A 21 13.83 -3.20 6.57
CA ALA A 21 13.57 -2.89 5.17
C ALA A 21 14.89 -2.81 4.40
N ASN A 22 15.04 -3.60 3.33
CA ASN A 22 16.20 -3.57 2.44
C ASN A 22 17.56 -3.64 3.18
N GLY A 23 17.66 -4.51 4.18
CA GLY A 23 18.88 -4.69 4.99
C GLY A 23 19.14 -3.59 6.03
N LYS A 24 18.17 -2.73 6.30
CA LYS A 24 18.23 -1.67 7.32
C LYS A 24 17.18 -1.89 8.39
N THR A 25 17.54 -1.64 9.64
CA THR A 25 16.64 -1.75 10.80
C THR A 25 16.12 -0.35 11.16
N LEU A 26 14.80 -0.22 11.28
CA LEU A 26 14.16 1.03 11.71
C LEU A 26 14.40 1.25 13.20
N SER A 27 14.67 2.49 13.58
CA SER A 27 14.75 2.88 14.99
C SER A 27 13.38 2.82 15.63
N MET A 28 13.27 2.18 16.80
CA MET A 28 12.05 2.12 17.60
C MET A 28 11.87 3.37 18.50
N ALA A 29 12.75 4.37 18.37
CA ALA A 29 12.65 5.59 19.16
C ALA A 29 11.36 6.36 18.81
N PRO A 30 10.64 6.96 19.78
CA PRO A 30 9.35 7.63 19.53
C PRO A 30 9.39 8.80 18.52
N ASN A 31 10.57 9.39 18.32
CA ASN A 31 10.82 10.45 17.33
C ASN A 31 11.22 9.91 15.95
N ARG A 32 11.32 8.59 15.78
CA ARG A 32 11.67 7.91 14.52
C ARG A 32 10.64 6.86 14.09
N LEU A 33 9.82 6.39 15.02
CA LEU A 33 8.69 5.50 14.77
C LEU A 33 7.43 5.97 15.51
N GLY A 34 6.30 5.97 14.81
CA GLY A 34 4.98 6.27 15.33
C GLY A 34 3.92 5.34 14.76
N HIS A 35 2.65 5.60 15.07
CA HIS A 35 1.53 4.80 14.57
C HIS A 35 0.59 5.63 13.71
N LEU A 36 0.00 5.00 12.69
CA LEU A 36 -1.12 5.61 11.97
C LEU A 36 -2.31 5.78 12.92
N VAL A 37 -3.07 6.84 12.71
CA VAL A 37 -4.30 7.10 13.48
C VAL A 37 -5.47 6.39 12.80
N PRO A 38 -6.15 5.45 13.48
CA PRO A 38 -7.32 4.79 12.91
C PRO A 38 -8.47 5.79 12.77
N THR A 39 -9.18 5.72 11.65
CA THR A 39 -10.32 6.58 11.33
C THR A 39 -11.55 5.71 11.13
N ASP A 40 -12.66 6.11 11.74
CA ASP A 40 -13.96 5.47 11.50
C ASP A 40 -14.38 5.69 10.03
N ALA A 41 -14.77 4.63 9.33
CA ALA A 41 -15.12 4.71 7.92
C ALA A 41 -16.39 5.55 7.65
N GLY A 42 -17.23 5.76 8.67
CA GLY A 42 -18.45 6.56 8.63
C GLY A 42 -18.27 8.03 9.02
N VAL A 43 -17.02 8.51 9.23
CA VAL A 43 -16.74 9.91 9.65
C VAL A 43 -17.22 10.98 8.66
N GLY A 44 -17.55 10.58 7.43
CA GLY A 44 -18.08 11.47 6.39
C GLY A 44 -16.99 12.04 5.48
N ILE A 45 -17.39 12.41 4.26
CA ILE A 45 -16.43 12.67 3.19
C ILE A 45 -15.56 13.92 3.41
N ASP A 46 -16.13 14.95 4.02
CA ASP A 46 -15.39 16.19 4.28
C ASP A 46 -14.31 15.99 5.35
N ALA A 47 -14.59 15.17 6.37
CA ALA A 47 -13.60 14.78 7.35
C ALA A 47 -12.50 13.92 6.71
N ILE A 48 -12.84 12.96 5.84
CA ILE A 48 -11.85 12.16 5.10
C ILE A 48 -10.95 13.07 4.25
N ARG A 49 -11.51 14.03 3.51
CA ARG A 49 -10.73 15.00 2.73
C ARG A 49 -9.84 15.88 3.61
N GLY A 50 -10.36 16.36 4.74
CA GLY A 50 -9.62 17.15 5.71
C GLY A 50 -8.41 16.40 6.27
N LEU A 51 -8.63 15.16 6.73
CA LEU A 51 -7.57 14.30 7.26
C LEU A 51 -6.51 14.00 6.20
N LEU A 52 -6.93 13.71 4.95
CA LEU A 52 -5.98 13.47 3.87
C LEU A 52 -5.15 14.72 3.56
N ALA A 53 -5.76 15.91 3.58
CA ALA A 53 -5.06 17.17 3.33
C ALA A 53 -4.09 17.53 4.47
N GLU A 54 -4.43 17.19 5.72
CA GLU A 54 -3.61 17.45 6.90
C GLU A 54 -2.45 16.45 7.05
N GLN A 55 -2.71 15.17 6.81
CA GLN A 55 -1.78 14.09 7.16
C GLN A 55 -1.15 13.41 5.94
N GLY A 56 -1.77 13.54 4.76
CA GLY A 56 -1.38 12.84 3.53
C GLY A 56 -1.89 11.41 3.43
N TYR A 57 -2.57 10.90 4.47
CA TYR A 57 -3.19 9.57 4.49
C TYR A 57 -4.48 9.57 5.34
N VAL A 58 -5.32 8.55 5.15
CA VAL A 58 -6.46 8.22 6.03
C VAL A 58 -6.56 6.70 6.13
N TRP A 59 -6.46 6.16 7.35
CA TRP A 59 -6.62 4.73 7.62
C TRP A 59 -8.06 4.44 8.05
N LEU A 60 -8.91 4.05 7.10
CA LEU A 60 -10.31 3.72 7.31
C LEU A 60 -10.44 2.31 7.85
N LYS A 61 -10.96 2.18 9.07
CA LYS A 61 -11.13 0.90 9.76
C LYS A 61 -12.38 0.17 9.29
N SER A 62 -12.24 -1.13 9.00
CA SER A 62 -13.37 -2.03 8.68
C SER A 62 -14.33 -1.47 7.62
N MET A 63 -13.78 -0.75 6.63
CA MET A 63 -14.55 -0.17 5.53
C MET A 63 -15.17 -1.27 4.68
N LEU A 64 -14.39 -2.28 4.29
CA LEU A 64 -14.90 -3.43 3.54
C LEU A 64 -15.39 -4.54 4.48
N PRO A 65 -16.43 -5.30 4.11
CA PRO A 65 -16.84 -6.47 4.89
C PRO A 65 -15.67 -7.44 5.03
N ARG A 66 -15.25 -7.69 6.27
CA ARG A 66 -14.11 -8.56 6.58
C ARG A 66 -14.22 -9.92 5.90
N ARG A 67 -15.42 -10.51 5.89
CA ARG A 67 -15.69 -11.80 5.26
C ARG A 67 -15.34 -11.77 3.76
N ASP A 68 -15.80 -10.76 3.03
CA ASP A 68 -15.56 -10.65 1.59
C ASP A 68 -14.06 -10.53 1.29
N VAL A 69 -13.30 -9.83 2.16
CA VAL A 69 -11.84 -9.72 2.05
C VAL A 69 -11.15 -11.07 2.30
N ILE A 70 -11.57 -11.82 3.32
CA ILE A 70 -11.00 -13.15 3.63
C ILE A 70 -11.38 -14.20 2.58
N ASP A 71 -12.62 -14.18 2.08
CA ASP A 71 -13.06 -15.07 1.01
C ASP A 71 -12.27 -14.77 -0.28
N PHE A 72 -12.04 -13.48 -0.61
CA PHE A 72 -11.19 -13.09 -1.73
C PHE A 72 -9.72 -13.52 -1.53
N ARG A 73 -9.19 -13.42 -0.30
CA ARG A 73 -7.85 -13.91 0.06
C ARG A 73 -7.72 -15.41 -0.23
N GLY A 74 -8.67 -16.21 0.25
CA GLY A 74 -8.70 -17.66 0.04
C GLY A 74 -8.78 -18.01 -1.44
N TRP A 75 -9.59 -17.28 -2.21
CA TRP A 75 -9.67 -17.42 -3.65
C TRP A 75 -8.33 -17.14 -4.32
N VAL A 76 -7.68 -15.99 -4.06
CA VAL A 76 -6.35 -15.66 -4.63
C VAL A 76 -5.34 -16.76 -4.33
N PHE A 77 -5.25 -17.20 -3.07
CA PHE A 77 -4.28 -18.20 -2.68
C PHE A 77 -4.58 -19.60 -3.25
N SER A 78 -5.84 -19.97 -3.45
CA SER A 78 -6.15 -21.24 -4.12
C SER A 78 -5.59 -21.32 -5.55
N TYR A 79 -5.51 -20.18 -6.26
CA TYR A 79 -4.91 -20.09 -7.60
C TYR A 79 -3.38 -20.03 -7.58
N LEU A 80 -2.78 -19.84 -6.41
CA LEU A 80 -1.33 -19.89 -6.18
C LEU A 80 -0.89 -21.21 -5.55
N ALA A 81 -1.82 -22.11 -5.19
CA ALA A 81 -1.50 -23.33 -4.46
C ALA A 81 -0.59 -24.29 -5.26
N ASP A 82 -0.74 -24.34 -6.59
CA ASP A 82 0.06 -25.20 -7.49
C ASP A 82 1.52 -24.74 -7.65
N THR A 83 1.86 -23.57 -7.10
CA THR A 83 3.20 -22.97 -7.19
C THR A 83 4.16 -23.45 -6.09
N GLY A 84 3.65 -24.16 -5.08
CA GLY A 84 4.41 -24.48 -3.88
C GLY A 84 4.65 -23.28 -2.95
N LEU A 85 3.93 -22.16 -3.15
CA LEU A 85 3.95 -20.99 -2.27
C LEU A 85 3.34 -21.28 -0.89
N LEU A 86 2.28 -22.09 -0.86
CA LEU A 86 1.47 -22.35 0.33
C LEU A 86 1.81 -23.68 0.98
N GLN A 87 1.74 -23.74 2.32
CA GLN A 87 1.86 -24.98 3.08
C GLN A 87 0.82 -26.00 2.58
N PRO A 88 1.24 -27.19 2.10
CA PRO A 88 0.32 -28.19 1.58
C PRO A 88 -0.74 -28.61 2.61
N GLY A 89 -2.00 -28.72 2.15
CA GLY A 89 -3.13 -29.14 2.99
C GLY A 89 -3.64 -28.10 3.99
N SER A 90 -3.04 -26.90 4.04
CA SER A 90 -3.57 -25.78 4.83
C SER A 90 -4.74 -25.10 4.12
N ASP A 91 -5.59 -24.41 4.89
CA ASP A 91 -6.61 -23.52 4.33
C ASP A 91 -5.92 -22.35 3.57
N PRO A 92 -6.18 -22.17 2.26
CA PRO A 92 -5.60 -21.07 1.48
C PRO A 92 -5.85 -19.68 2.09
N ALA A 93 -6.97 -19.47 2.78
CA ALA A 93 -7.28 -18.17 3.39
C ALA A 93 -6.30 -17.80 4.51
N LEU A 94 -5.64 -18.78 5.16
CA LEU A 94 -4.59 -18.51 6.14
C LEU A 94 -3.33 -17.95 5.47
N GLY A 95 -3.04 -18.40 4.25
CA GLY A 95 -1.85 -17.98 3.51
C GLY A 95 -0.55 -18.40 4.20
N LEU A 96 -0.49 -19.60 4.78
CA LEU A 96 0.71 -20.13 5.41
C LEU A 96 1.75 -20.46 4.33
N ALA A 97 2.98 -19.96 4.49
CA ALA A 97 4.06 -20.23 3.56
C ALA A 97 4.51 -21.69 3.63
N ALA A 98 4.82 -22.28 2.48
CA ALA A 98 5.53 -23.55 2.44
C ALA A 98 6.99 -23.42 2.95
N ALA A 99 7.64 -24.56 3.17
CA ALA A 99 9.05 -24.59 3.52
C ALA A 99 9.92 -23.91 2.45
N ALA A 100 11.03 -23.30 2.86
CA ALA A 100 11.94 -22.63 1.94
C ALA A 100 12.42 -23.58 0.82
N GLY A 101 12.44 -23.07 -0.42
CA GLY A 101 12.92 -23.82 -1.59
C GLY A 101 11.86 -24.64 -2.35
N THR A 102 10.61 -24.70 -1.90
CA THR A 102 9.52 -25.39 -2.63
C THR A 102 8.76 -24.49 -3.61
N PHE A 103 9.05 -23.18 -3.59
CA PHE A 103 8.28 -22.15 -4.28
C PHE A 103 8.80 -21.91 -5.71
N ASP A 104 7.98 -22.26 -6.71
CA ASP A 104 8.20 -21.87 -8.10
C ASP A 104 7.77 -20.41 -8.30
N ARG A 105 8.74 -19.51 -8.15
CA ARG A 105 8.53 -18.07 -8.32
C ARG A 105 8.00 -17.70 -9.71
N GLN A 106 8.51 -18.32 -10.78
CA GLN A 106 8.12 -17.97 -12.14
C GLN A 106 6.67 -18.37 -12.42
N LEU A 107 6.26 -19.55 -11.95
CA LEU A 107 4.86 -19.97 -12.05
C LEU A 107 3.95 -19.05 -11.22
N ALA A 108 4.33 -18.71 -10.00
CA ALA A 108 3.55 -17.82 -9.15
C ALA A 108 3.40 -16.42 -9.73
N ASP A 109 4.45 -15.87 -10.30
CA ASP A 109 4.44 -14.59 -11.00
C ASP A 109 3.47 -14.62 -12.20
N ARG A 110 3.46 -15.71 -12.98
CA ARG A 110 2.46 -15.92 -14.05
C ARG A 110 1.03 -16.03 -13.53
N ARG A 111 0.81 -16.73 -12.42
CA ARG A 111 -0.52 -16.88 -11.78
C ARG A 111 -1.02 -15.54 -11.25
N LEU A 112 -0.18 -14.78 -10.55
CA LEU A 112 -0.49 -13.44 -10.08
C LEU A 112 -0.85 -12.51 -11.24
N MET A 113 -0.09 -12.55 -12.33
CA MET A 113 -0.38 -11.82 -13.56
C MET A 113 -1.73 -12.21 -14.19
N ALA A 114 -2.13 -13.48 -14.14
CA ALA A 114 -3.46 -13.90 -14.59
C ALA A 114 -4.57 -13.39 -13.64
N LEU A 115 -4.35 -13.47 -12.33
CA LEU A 115 -5.28 -13.02 -11.29
C LEU A 115 -5.59 -11.52 -11.42
N VAL A 116 -4.59 -10.66 -11.65
CA VAL A 116 -4.81 -9.21 -11.79
C VAL A 116 -5.60 -8.81 -13.06
N ARG A 117 -5.79 -9.74 -14.00
CA ARG A 117 -6.60 -9.56 -15.21
C ARG A 117 -8.01 -10.14 -15.07
N SER A 118 -8.29 -10.84 -13.98
CA SER A 118 -9.56 -11.54 -13.77
C SER A 118 -10.72 -10.60 -13.44
N THR A 119 -11.93 -10.98 -13.87
CA THR A 119 -13.16 -10.30 -13.48
C THR A 119 -13.41 -10.32 -11.98
N ALA A 120 -12.97 -11.37 -11.28
CA ALA A 120 -13.10 -11.46 -9.82
C ALA A 120 -12.30 -10.38 -9.10
N TYR A 121 -11.05 -10.15 -9.50
CA TYR A 121 -10.24 -9.06 -8.96
C TYR A 121 -10.77 -7.68 -9.36
N GLU A 122 -11.24 -7.53 -10.60
CA GLU A 122 -11.91 -6.30 -11.05
C GLU A 122 -13.10 -5.97 -10.13
N GLY A 123 -13.96 -6.96 -9.86
CA GLY A 123 -15.12 -6.84 -8.98
C GLY A 123 -14.74 -6.55 -7.52
N PHE A 124 -13.67 -7.15 -7.00
CA PHE A 124 -13.16 -6.84 -5.66
C PHE A 124 -12.71 -5.37 -5.55
N CYS A 125 -12.03 -4.83 -6.57
CA CYS A 125 -11.58 -3.44 -6.56
C CYS A 125 -12.73 -2.45 -6.80
N ALA A 126 -13.74 -2.84 -7.56
CA ALA A 126 -14.89 -2.00 -7.93
C ALA A 126 -16.13 -2.25 -7.05
N GLN A 127 -15.94 -2.74 -5.82
CA GLN A 127 -17.05 -2.99 -4.89
C GLN A 127 -17.93 -1.73 -4.74
N PRO A 128 -19.27 -1.87 -4.63
CA PRO A 128 -20.18 -0.72 -4.58
C PRO A 128 -19.86 0.28 -3.48
N LEU A 129 -19.35 -0.19 -2.33
CA LEU A 129 -18.96 0.69 -1.23
C LEU A 129 -17.72 1.53 -1.57
N MET A 130 -16.73 0.93 -2.23
CA MET A 130 -15.54 1.63 -2.71
C MET A 130 -15.92 2.65 -3.79
N ALA A 131 -16.73 2.26 -4.76
CA ALA A 131 -17.19 3.16 -5.83
C ALA A 131 -17.91 4.39 -5.25
N ARG A 132 -18.87 4.20 -4.33
CA ARG A 132 -19.58 5.32 -3.68
C ARG A 132 -18.65 6.23 -2.88
N LEU A 133 -17.71 5.66 -2.12
CA LEU A 133 -16.73 6.44 -1.37
C LEU A 133 -15.88 7.27 -2.34
N MET A 134 -15.39 6.66 -3.42
CA MET A 134 -14.49 7.32 -4.37
C MET A 134 -15.22 8.39 -5.19
N ASP A 135 -16.45 8.16 -5.62
CA ASP A 135 -17.28 9.17 -6.28
C ASP A 135 -17.47 10.40 -5.38
N ALA A 136 -17.82 10.16 -4.11
CA ALA A 136 -17.94 11.23 -3.12
C ALA A 136 -16.59 11.92 -2.90
N PHE A 137 -15.48 11.18 -2.82
CA PHE A 137 -14.14 11.68 -2.55
C PHE A 137 -13.61 12.57 -3.68
N VAL A 138 -13.70 12.13 -4.93
CA VAL A 138 -13.22 12.89 -6.10
C VAL A 138 -14.19 14.01 -6.51
N GLY A 139 -15.40 14.03 -5.92
CA GLY A 139 -16.41 15.06 -6.15
C GLY A 139 -17.10 14.91 -7.52
N GLY A 140 -17.36 13.67 -7.95
CA GLY A 140 -17.93 13.37 -9.25
C GLY A 140 -17.90 11.87 -9.53
N LEU A 141 -17.90 11.48 -10.80
CA LEU A 141 -17.74 10.07 -11.17
C LEU A 141 -16.26 9.69 -11.05
N SER A 142 -15.97 8.63 -10.30
CA SER A 142 -14.61 8.14 -10.12
C SER A 142 -14.18 7.23 -11.28
N TYR A 143 -12.96 7.44 -11.75
CA TYR A 143 -12.25 6.56 -12.65
C TYR A 143 -11.30 5.67 -11.85
N LEU A 144 -11.54 4.36 -11.87
CA LEU A 144 -10.61 3.36 -11.34
C LEU A 144 -9.57 3.01 -12.41
N HIS A 145 -8.30 3.30 -12.13
CA HIS A 145 -7.20 3.00 -13.04
C HIS A 145 -7.13 1.52 -13.42
N LYS A 146 -6.85 1.26 -14.70
CA LYS A 146 -6.76 -0.10 -15.25
C LYS A 146 -5.57 -0.87 -14.68
N ARG A 147 -4.45 -0.16 -14.45
CA ARG A 147 -3.26 -0.69 -13.81
C ARG A 147 -3.49 -0.80 -12.30
N LYS A 148 -3.74 -2.03 -11.83
CA LYS A 148 -3.98 -2.38 -10.43
C LYS A 148 -2.94 -3.38 -10.00
N ILE A 149 -2.31 -3.15 -8.85
CA ILE A 149 -1.21 -3.97 -8.39
C ILE A 149 -1.71 -4.88 -7.28
N MET A 150 -1.35 -6.16 -7.36
CA MET A 150 -1.52 -7.11 -6.26
C MET A 150 -0.15 -7.65 -5.90
N ARG A 151 0.16 -7.74 -4.60
CA ARG A 151 1.47 -8.19 -4.13
C ARG A 151 1.31 -9.21 -3.02
N PHE A 152 2.03 -10.33 -3.14
CA PHE A 152 2.30 -11.21 -2.01
C PHE A 152 3.74 -11.02 -1.51
N THR A 153 3.95 -11.19 -0.21
CA THR A 153 5.29 -11.14 0.41
C THR A 153 5.44 -12.29 1.38
N GLN A 154 6.39 -13.18 1.10
CA GLN A 154 6.69 -14.33 1.94
C GLN A 154 7.40 -13.91 3.24
N PRO A 155 7.20 -14.65 4.35
CA PRO A 155 8.03 -14.48 5.53
C PRO A 155 9.52 -14.71 5.17
N GLY A 156 10.42 -13.93 5.78
CA GLY A 156 11.86 -14.03 5.59
C GLY A 156 12.41 -13.34 4.33
N THR A 157 11.59 -12.64 3.55
CA THR A 157 12.09 -11.84 2.42
C THR A 157 12.97 -10.70 2.90
N THR A 158 14.13 -10.49 2.27
CA THR A 158 15.08 -9.41 2.63
C THR A 158 14.80 -8.10 1.90
N VAL A 159 13.97 -8.14 0.85
CA VAL A 159 13.63 -6.99 0.00
C VAL A 159 12.27 -6.45 0.39
N ALA A 160 12.17 -5.13 0.50
CA ALA A 160 10.95 -4.40 0.77
C ALA A 160 10.75 -3.29 -0.27
N THR A 161 9.51 -2.81 -0.43
CA THR A 161 9.21 -1.69 -1.32
C THR A 161 10.02 -0.46 -0.86
N PRO A 162 10.91 0.10 -1.72
CA PRO A 162 11.64 1.32 -1.39
C PRO A 162 10.72 2.51 -1.13
N ALA A 163 11.22 3.51 -0.42
CA ALA A 163 10.47 4.73 -0.16
C ALA A 163 10.25 5.53 -1.44
N HIS A 164 9.00 5.82 -1.76
CA HIS A 164 8.58 6.58 -2.94
C HIS A 164 7.24 7.29 -2.67
N TYR A 165 6.81 8.14 -3.59
CA TYR A 165 5.44 8.66 -3.64
C TYR A 165 4.86 8.37 -5.03
N ASP A 166 3.56 8.12 -5.12
CA ASP A 166 2.93 7.54 -6.31
C ASP A 166 2.97 8.45 -7.54
N LEU A 167 2.94 9.78 -7.36
CA LEU A 167 2.86 10.71 -8.49
C LEU A 167 4.03 10.57 -9.46
N VAL A 168 5.21 10.14 -8.99
CA VAL A 168 6.39 9.93 -9.86
C VAL A 168 6.09 9.02 -11.06
N TYR A 169 5.17 8.07 -10.89
CA TYR A 169 4.77 7.10 -11.90
C TYR A 169 3.54 7.55 -12.72
N LEU A 170 2.80 8.56 -12.25
CA LEU A 170 1.51 9.03 -12.77
C LEU A 170 1.56 10.46 -13.36
N ARG A 171 2.76 11.03 -13.55
CA ARG A 171 2.98 12.40 -14.03
C ARG A 171 2.40 12.73 -15.43
N GLY A 172 1.93 11.74 -16.16
CA GLY A 172 1.38 11.92 -17.52
C GLY A 172 -0.10 12.29 -17.55
N GLY A 173 -0.72 12.54 -16.39
CA GLY A 173 -2.09 13.01 -16.27
C GLY A 173 -2.25 14.00 -15.10
N THR A 174 -3.44 14.04 -14.51
CA THR A 174 -3.73 14.89 -13.35
C THR A 174 -2.92 14.52 -12.12
N SER A 175 -2.69 15.48 -11.21
CA SER A 175 -2.21 15.21 -9.86
C SER A 175 -3.33 15.00 -8.83
N ARG A 176 -4.60 15.15 -9.23
CA ARG A 176 -5.79 14.93 -8.40
C ARG A 176 -6.16 13.44 -8.32
N ILE A 177 -5.19 12.63 -7.91
CA ILE A 177 -5.31 11.17 -7.78
C ILE A 177 -5.34 10.81 -6.30
N VAL A 178 -6.03 9.74 -5.94
CA VAL A 178 -5.92 9.10 -4.63
C VAL A 178 -5.60 7.62 -4.80
N THR A 179 -4.67 7.13 -4.01
CA THR A 179 -4.38 5.70 -3.93
C THR A 179 -5.12 5.08 -2.76
N ALA A 180 -5.74 3.93 -2.98
CA ALA A 180 -6.28 3.06 -1.95
C ALA A 180 -5.40 1.81 -1.84
N TRP A 181 -4.80 1.61 -0.68
CA TRP A 181 -4.13 0.36 -0.31
C TRP A 181 -5.07 -0.49 0.54
N ILE A 182 -5.21 -1.77 0.18
CA ILE A 182 -6.12 -2.69 0.84
C ILE A 182 -5.33 -3.94 1.28
N PRO A 183 -5.23 -4.21 2.59
CA PRO A 183 -4.74 -5.49 3.08
C PRO A 183 -5.77 -6.58 2.76
N ILE A 184 -5.35 -7.62 2.04
CA ILE A 184 -6.21 -8.76 1.70
C ILE A 184 -5.96 -9.84 2.73
N GLY A 185 -6.42 -9.60 3.95
CA GLY A 185 -6.09 -10.37 5.16
C GLY A 185 -5.60 -9.47 6.30
N ASP A 186 -5.41 -10.03 7.49
CA ASP A 186 -4.74 -9.30 8.56
C ASP A 186 -3.25 -9.15 8.23
N VAL A 187 -2.72 -7.96 8.51
CA VAL A 187 -1.31 -7.62 8.33
C VAL A 187 -0.84 -6.86 9.58
N PRO A 188 -0.51 -7.60 10.67
CA PRO A 188 0.18 -7.03 11.82
C PRO A 188 1.50 -6.38 11.40
N VAL A 189 2.08 -5.53 12.26
CA VAL A 189 3.26 -4.72 11.93
C VAL A 189 4.47 -5.54 11.46
N ASP A 190 4.62 -6.77 11.95
CA ASP A 190 5.72 -7.68 11.60
C ASP A 190 5.55 -8.33 10.20
N MET A 191 4.38 -8.25 9.59
CA MET A 191 4.08 -8.86 8.28
C MET A 191 4.47 -7.99 7.07
N GLY A 192 5.10 -6.84 7.29
CA GLY A 192 5.57 -6.02 6.18
C GLY A 192 4.49 -5.13 5.55
N GLY A 193 3.58 -4.57 6.34
CA GLY A 193 2.58 -3.60 5.87
C GLY A 193 3.19 -2.33 5.28
N LEU A 194 2.36 -1.45 4.70
CA LEU A 194 2.83 -0.12 4.30
C LEU A 194 3.22 0.72 5.51
N VAL A 195 4.30 1.48 5.37
CA VAL A 195 4.75 2.49 6.32
C VAL A 195 4.79 3.84 5.63
N TYR A 196 4.49 4.89 6.39
CA TYR A 196 4.30 6.24 5.87
C TYR A 196 5.24 7.21 6.58
N LEU A 197 5.98 8.04 5.85
CA LEU A 197 6.83 9.05 6.48
C LEU A 197 5.95 10.23 6.92
N GLU A 198 5.87 10.51 8.21
CA GLU A 198 4.92 11.47 8.78
C GLU A 198 5.09 12.87 8.17
N GLY A 199 3.98 13.48 7.72
CA GLY A 199 3.95 14.80 7.09
C GLY A 199 4.59 14.87 5.69
N SER A 200 5.06 13.74 5.14
CA SER A 200 5.88 13.74 3.92
C SER A 200 5.15 14.09 2.63
N HIS A 201 3.82 14.16 2.62
CA HIS A 201 3.07 14.64 1.46
C HIS A 201 3.43 16.09 1.10
N ALA A 202 3.76 16.93 2.09
CA ALA A 202 4.28 18.28 1.84
C ALA A 202 5.70 18.24 1.22
N ILE A 203 6.55 17.33 1.71
CA ILE A 203 7.89 17.08 1.16
C ILE A 203 7.80 16.61 -0.30
N GLY A 204 6.90 15.67 -0.59
CA GLY A 204 6.64 15.17 -1.94
C GLY A 204 6.17 16.26 -2.89
N LEU A 205 5.29 17.16 -2.43
CA LEU A 205 4.85 18.32 -3.21
C LEU A 205 6.02 19.26 -3.55
N ASP A 206 6.89 19.54 -2.59
CA ASP A 206 8.11 20.33 -2.83
C ASP A 206 9.10 19.64 -3.77
N MET A 207 9.22 18.31 -3.67
CA MET A 207 10.04 17.50 -4.57
C MET A 207 9.53 17.57 -6.01
N GLU A 208 8.21 17.46 -6.22
CA GLU A 208 7.58 17.59 -7.54
C GLU A 208 7.72 19.00 -8.10
N ALA A 209 7.56 20.04 -7.28
CA ALA A 209 7.76 21.42 -7.70
C ALA A 209 9.22 21.68 -8.14
N ARG A 210 10.21 21.11 -7.44
CA ARG A 210 11.62 21.15 -7.85
C ARG A 210 11.84 20.39 -9.16
N PHE A 211 11.35 19.15 -9.23
CA PHE A 211 11.47 18.30 -10.41
C PHE A 211 10.90 18.96 -11.67
N ALA A 212 9.74 19.61 -11.58
CA ALA A 212 9.13 20.34 -12.68
C ALA A 212 10.01 21.49 -13.18
N ARG A 213 10.69 22.22 -12.28
CA ARG A 213 11.65 23.28 -12.65
C ARG A 213 12.89 22.70 -13.34
N ASP A 214 13.47 21.65 -12.76
CA ASP A 214 14.70 21.03 -13.27
C ASP A 214 14.49 20.37 -14.64
N ASN A 215 13.25 19.96 -14.94
CA ASN A 215 12.87 19.34 -16.21
C ASN A 215 12.23 20.29 -17.22
N ALA A 216 12.17 21.59 -16.94
CA ALA A 216 11.54 22.57 -17.82
C ALA A 216 12.16 22.63 -19.23
N GLY A 217 13.40 22.17 -19.39
CA GLY A 217 14.11 22.06 -20.67
C GLY A 217 14.02 20.70 -21.37
N LEU A 218 13.42 19.67 -20.74
CA LEU A 218 13.31 18.32 -21.33
C LEU A 218 12.12 18.21 -22.30
N SER A 219 12.10 17.19 -23.16
CA SER A 219 10.92 16.88 -23.97
C SER A 219 9.72 16.46 -23.11
N PRO A 220 8.48 16.58 -23.60
CA PRO A 220 7.29 16.15 -22.85
C PRO A 220 7.38 14.70 -22.36
N GLN A 221 7.90 13.78 -23.18
CA GLN A 221 8.06 12.36 -22.84
C GLN A 221 9.07 12.15 -21.70
N GLU A 222 10.16 12.90 -21.69
CA GLU A 222 11.18 12.83 -20.63
C GLU A 222 10.68 13.42 -19.31
N ARG A 223 9.85 14.47 -19.36
CA ARG A 223 9.29 15.12 -18.15
C ARG A 223 8.40 14.19 -17.35
N ILE A 224 7.64 13.32 -18.02
CA ILE A 224 6.71 12.41 -17.35
C ILE A 224 7.38 11.11 -16.90
N SER A 225 8.58 10.80 -17.39
CA SER A 225 9.30 9.56 -17.06
C SER A 225 9.80 9.54 -15.61
N ALA A 226 9.61 8.42 -14.92
CA ALA A 226 10.19 8.15 -13.61
C ALA A 226 11.71 7.83 -13.67
N TYR A 227 12.29 7.74 -14.87
CA TYR A 227 13.66 7.25 -15.11
C TYR A 227 14.52 8.25 -15.90
N ASN A 228 14.25 9.54 -15.81
CA ASN A 228 15.05 10.56 -16.49
C ASN A 228 16.31 10.94 -15.67
N ARG A 229 17.20 11.74 -16.29
CA ARG A 229 18.48 12.14 -15.69
C ARG A 229 18.39 12.90 -14.35
N ASN A 230 17.20 13.40 -14.01
CA ASN A 230 16.94 14.16 -12.79
C ASN A 230 16.16 13.33 -11.74
N MET A 231 15.98 12.02 -11.98
CA MET A 231 15.44 11.05 -11.01
C MET A 231 16.53 10.15 -10.47
N SER A 232 16.33 9.68 -9.24
CA SER A 232 17.04 8.53 -8.69
C SER A 232 16.76 7.27 -9.53
N GLU A 233 17.77 6.40 -9.63
CA GLU A 233 17.63 5.11 -10.30
C GLU A 233 16.42 4.35 -9.74
N GLY A 234 15.49 3.95 -10.61
CA GLY A 234 14.33 3.15 -10.21
C GLY A 234 13.04 3.90 -9.84
N GLY A 235 13.06 5.23 -9.82
CA GLY A 235 11.87 6.05 -9.51
C GLY A 235 11.52 6.14 -8.02
N TRP A 236 12.36 5.63 -7.11
CA TRP A 236 12.16 5.71 -5.66
C TRP A 236 13.06 6.79 -5.02
N VAL A 237 12.62 7.38 -3.91
CA VAL A 237 13.38 8.41 -3.16
C VAL A 237 14.57 7.82 -2.40
N SER A 238 14.40 6.68 -1.73
CA SER A 238 15.48 6.01 -0.99
C SER A 238 15.15 4.54 -0.71
N LYS A 239 16.19 3.73 -0.52
CA LYS A 239 16.08 2.38 0.09
C LYS A 239 16.45 2.36 1.57
N ASP A 240 17.04 3.44 2.07
CA ASP A 240 17.45 3.61 3.47
C ASP A 240 16.37 4.40 4.21
N LEU A 241 15.44 3.67 4.83
CA LEU A 241 14.31 4.25 5.56
C LEU A 241 14.78 4.98 6.83
N PRO A 242 15.69 4.44 7.67
CA PRO A 242 16.25 5.18 8.80
C PRO A 242 16.87 6.52 8.41
N ASP A 243 17.68 6.54 7.36
CA ASP A 243 18.29 7.79 6.87
C ASP A 243 17.25 8.83 6.44
N MET A 244 16.13 8.42 5.83
CA MET A 244 15.05 9.37 5.50
C MET A 244 14.42 10.01 6.74
N ALA A 245 14.17 9.22 7.79
CA ALA A 245 13.61 9.75 9.03
C ALA A 245 14.55 10.77 9.69
N GLU A 246 15.87 10.52 9.66
CA GLU A 246 16.89 11.49 10.11
C GLU A 246 16.94 12.73 9.21
N ARG A 247 17.03 12.54 7.89
CA ARG A 247 17.19 13.62 6.91
C ARG A 247 16.05 14.62 6.90
N PHE A 248 14.82 14.12 7.09
CA PHE A 248 13.62 14.96 7.13
C PHE A 248 13.15 15.29 8.55
N ASP A 249 13.94 14.90 9.55
CA ASP A 249 13.66 15.01 10.99
C ASP A 249 12.21 14.69 11.35
N THR A 250 11.78 13.49 10.96
CA THR A 250 10.43 13.00 11.17
C THR A 250 10.49 11.50 11.51
N ARG A 251 9.34 10.82 11.50
CA ARG A 251 9.20 9.42 11.85
C ARG A 251 8.42 8.62 10.80
N TRP A 252 8.68 7.32 10.76
CA TRP A 252 7.85 6.38 10.03
C TRP A 252 6.63 5.99 10.86
N LEU A 253 5.47 5.94 10.23
CA LEU A 253 4.21 5.51 10.83
C LEU A 253 3.91 4.07 10.40
N ILE A 254 3.62 3.22 11.38
CA ILE A 254 3.25 1.81 11.22
C ILE A 254 1.83 1.53 11.73
N ALA A 255 1.22 0.42 11.32
CA ALA A 255 -0.06 -0.02 11.86
C ALA A 255 -0.23 -1.54 11.80
N ASP A 256 -1.05 -2.05 12.71
CA ASP A 256 -1.62 -3.39 12.62
C ASP A 256 -2.87 -3.33 11.75
N PHE A 257 -2.71 -3.57 10.46
CA PHE A 257 -3.82 -3.55 9.53
C PHE A 257 -4.65 -4.83 9.66
N GLU A 258 -5.95 -4.71 9.47
CA GLU A 258 -6.90 -5.83 9.57
C GLU A 258 -7.66 -6.00 8.26
N ALA A 259 -8.06 -7.24 7.95
CA ALA A 259 -8.92 -7.49 6.80
C ALA A 259 -10.22 -6.69 6.93
N GLY A 260 -10.50 -5.88 5.91
CA GLY A 260 -11.60 -4.90 5.90
C GLY A 260 -11.12 -3.45 5.93
N ASP A 261 -9.89 -3.19 6.36
CA ASP A 261 -9.33 -1.84 6.36
C ASP A 261 -9.04 -1.34 4.93
N VAL A 262 -9.00 -0.03 4.78
CA VAL A 262 -8.53 0.66 3.56
C VAL A 262 -7.67 1.84 4.00
N VAL A 263 -6.48 2.00 3.41
CA VAL A 263 -5.68 3.21 3.59
C VAL A 263 -5.76 4.03 2.32
N LEU A 264 -6.30 5.25 2.43
CA LEU A 264 -6.20 6.25 1.37
C LEU A 264 -4.92 7.05 1.58
N HIS A 265 -4.18 7.33 0.52
CA HIS A 265 -3.05 8.25 0.60
C HIS A 265 -2.94 9.19 -0.60
N SER A 266 -2.40 10.37 -0.33
CA SER A 266 -2.07 11.40 -1.29
C SER A 266 -1.02 10.89 -2.28
N PRO A 267 -1.06 11.29 -3.56
CA PRO A 267 -0.10 10.84 -4.55
C PRO A 267 1.31 11.41 -4.27
N TYR A 268 1.42 12.37 -3.35
CA TYR A 268 2.68 12.93 -2.85
C TYR A 268 3.19 12.26 -1.57
N MET A 269 2.39 11.39 -0.94
CA MET A 269 2.74 10.78 0.34
C MET A 269 3.91 9.81 0.18
N ILE A 270 5.02 10.08 0.86
CA ILE A 270 6.17 9.17 0.86
C ILE A 270 5.83 7.97 1.73
N HIS A 271 5.86 6.80 1.11
CA HIS A 271 5.56 5.53 1.74
C HIS A 271 6.51 4.43 1.25
N ALA A 272 6.61 3.37 2.05
CA ALA A 272 7.46 2.22 1.80
C ALA A 272 6.78 0.96 2.37
N SER A 273 7.46 -0.18 2.37
CA SER A 273 7.07 -1.33 3.20
C SER A 273 8.24 -1.79 4.07
N THR A 274 7.94 -2.59 5.09
CA THR A 274 8.93 -3.39 5.80
C THR A 274 8.96 -4.81 5.24
N THR A 275 9.93 -5.62 5.66
CA THR A 275 9.99 -7.04 5.35
C THR A 275 8.96 -7.81 6.14
N ASN A 276 8.51 -8.94 5.59
CA ASN A 276 7.62 -9.84 6.32
C ASN A 276 8.47 -10.76 7.23
N GLN A 277 8.27 -10.61 8.53
CA GLN A 277 8.94 -11.32 9.61
C GLN A 277 7.96 -12.17 10.42
N SER A 278 6.80 -12.50 9.86
CA SER A 278 5.74 -13.25 10.52
C SER A 278 6.28 -14.52 11.18
N ALA A 279 6.20 -14.59 12.51
CA ALA A 279 6.60 -15.78 13.27
C ALA A 279 5.67 -16.97 12.99
N GLU A 280 4.42 -16.70 12.59
CA GLU A 280 3.43 -17.70 12.21
C GLU A 280 3.59 -18.18 10.75
N GLY A 281 4.61 -17.69 10.02
CA GLY A 281 4.85 -18.08 8.63
C GLY A 281 3.77 -17.59 7.65
N ARG A 282 3.04 -16.52 7.98
CA ARG A 282 1.96 -16.01 7.13
C ARG A 282 2.50 -15.16 5.98
N ILE A 283 1.92 -15.32 4.80
CA ILE A 283 2.18 -14.50 3.61
C ILE A 283 1.30 -13.26 3.67
N ARG A 284 1.90 -12.08 3.54
CA ARG A 284 1.18 -10.81 3.33
C ARG A 284 0.59 -10.81 1.94
N LEU A 285 -0.68 -10.42 1.81
CA LEU A 285 -1.32 -10.17 0.52
C LEU A 285 -2.00 -8.80 0.57
N SER A 286 -1.81 -7.99 -0.46
CA SER A 286 -2.40 -6.66 -0.54
C SER A 286 -2.66 -6.25 -1.99
N THR A 287 -3.47 -5.21 -2.16
CA THR A 287 -3.64 -4.53 -3.44
C THR A 287 -3.52 -3.03 -3.31
N ASP A 288 -2.97 -2.40 -4.35
CA ASP A 288 -2.79 -0.97 -4.51
C ASP A 288 -3.56 -0.53 -5.76
N ILE A 289 -4.60 0.28 -5.58
CA ILE A 289 -5.47 0.78 -6.66
C ILE A 289 -5.61 2.29 -6.60
N ARG A 290 -5.85 2.94 -7.75
CA ARG A 290 -5.86 4.40 -7.86
C ARG A 290 -7.15 4.89 -8.47
N TYR A 291 -7.63 6.02 -7.94
CA TYR A 291 -8.82 6.70 -8.40
C TYR A 291 -8.52 8.16 -8.73
N GLN A 292 -9.23 8.69 -9.72
CA GLN A 292 -9.31 10.12 -10.04
C GLN A 292 -10.73 10.46 -10.50
N ASN A 293 -11.04 11.72 -10.75
CA ASN A 293 -12.29 12.07 -11.43
C ASN A 293 -12.20 11.67 -12.93
N VAL A 294 -13.29 11.17 -13.52
CA VAL A 294 -13.33 10.82 -14.96
C VAL A 294 -13.08 12.01 -15.90
N ASP A 295 -13.38 13.23 -15.45
CA ASP A 295 -13.20 14.46 -16.21
C ASP A 295 -11.76 15.01 -16.13
N ASP A 296 -10.94 14.48 -15.21
CA ASP A 296 -9.52 14.85 -15.10
C ASP A 296 -8.69 14.10 -16.15
N GLU A 297 -7.59 14.70 -16.62
CA GLU A 297 -6.67 14.08 -17.59
C GLU A 297 -6.10 12.75 -17.05
N ILE A 298 -6.24 11.67 -17.83
CA ILE A 298 -5.80 10.32 -17.46
C ILE A 298 -4.43 10.05 -18.09
N ASP A 299 -3.46 9.61 -17.28
CA ASP A 299 -2.17 9.16 -17.78
C ASP A 299 -2.33 7.89 -18.64
N ALA A 300 -2.18 8.03 -19.96
CA ALA A 300 -2.35 6.93 -20.91
C ALA A 300 -1.41 5.74 -20.65
N ARG A 301 -0.28 5.95 -19.96
CA ARG A 301 0.66 4.87 -19.58
C ARG A 301 0.04 3.88 -18.59
N TRP A 302 -0.95 4.33 -17.82
CA TRP A 302 -1.70 3.52 -16.85
C TRP A 302 -2.93 2.82 -17.45
N GLY A 303 -3.13 2.93 -18.76
CA GLY A 303 -4.26 2.32 -19.49
C GLY A 303 -4.15 0.80 -19.70
N LYS A 304 -3.11 0.13 -19.19
CA LYS A 304 -2.88 -1.32 -19.34
C LYS A 304 -2.88 -2.03 -17.99
N HIS A 305 -3.22 -3.32 -17.99
CA HIS A 305 -3.05 -4.16 -16.80
C HIS A 305 -1.58 -4.22 -16.37
N TRP A 306 -1.35 -4.33 -15.05
CA TRP A 306 -0.01 -4.48 -14.48
C TRP A 306 0.65 -5.80 -14.88
N SER A 307 1.97 -5.74 -15.09
CA SER A 307 2.88 -6.87 -15.28
C SER A 307 4.18 -6.65 -14.48
N LEU A 308 4.90 -7.74 -14.18
CA LEU A 308 6.09 -7.69 -13.33
C LEU A 308 7.30 -6.99 -14.00
N ASP A 309 7.36 -7.00 -15.32
CA ASP A 309 8.47 -6.42 -16.10
C ASP A 309 8.19 -4.98 -16.55
N ASP A 310 7.13 -4.36 -16.02
CA ASP A 310 6.75 -3.01 -16.41
C ASP A 310 7.71 -1.97 -15.83
N MET A 311 8.36 -1.21 -16.73
CA MET A 311 9.27 -0.10 -16.42
C MET A 311 8.52 1.24 -16.39
N LEU A 312 7.34 1.28 -15.79
CA LEU A 312 6.52 2.49 -15.65
C LEU A 312 6.68 3.11 -14.27
#